data_AF-A0A9D7H6M9-F1
#
_entry.id   AF-A0A9D7H6M9-F1
#
_cell.length_a   1.000
_cell.length_b   1.000
_cell.length_c   1.000
_cell.angle_alpha   90.00
_cell.angle_beta   90.00
_cell.angle_gamma   90.00
#
_symmetry.space_group_name_H-M   'P 1'
#
loop_
_entity.id
_entity.type
_entity.pdbx_description
1 polymer ?
#
loop_
_entity_poly.entity_id
_entity_poly.type
_entity_poly.pdbx_seq_one_letter_code
_entity_poly.pdbx_strand_id
1 'polypeptide(L)'
;MHSALFLLAALAAAPGCASSPGEEADATDGESEEALSASAKKVVGLYSAKSGVRPPTFRSLRLSAWGDFEATVDSGIRCAVAPCPSFTTFYGTFTAGTKYLTLKASEGVDAGGYAGRYRYQTTTDGGIHLTRSGAAWSNWSNDLERAPGILPDDATQVIAESPGGGFMRPAPAGSNCAGQQKYKLDVATRAFTYSYCVFANNGPWLTTSGSKTLTKKQADSVLEAFSHASIYVGDSCGADKPLLKVSVKSPAGTKTYTDSFYACHNDGEYIEGIGEIFSVMGGLSK
;
A
#
# COMPACT_ATOMS: atom_id res chain seq x y z
N MET A 1 35.11 52.29 -7.51
CA MET A 1 34.65 53.51 -6.82
C MET A 1 33.66 54.22 -7.72
N HIS A 2 32.35 54.05 -7.49
CA HIS A 2 31.29 54.92 -8.01
C HIS A 2 30.11 54.77 -7.04
N SER A 3 29.88 55.83 -6.27
CA SER A 3 28.73 56.02 -5.37
C SER A 3 27.48 56.34 -6.19
N ALA A 4 26.33 55.81 -5.79
CA ALA A 4 25.04 56.39 -6.11
C ALA A 4 24.09 56.17 -4.94
N LEU A 5 23.90 57.27 -4.20
CA LEU A 5 22.89 57.50 -3.18
C LEU A 5 21.50 57.50 -3.85
N PHE A 6 20.51 56.78 -3.32
CA PHE A 6 19.11 57.05 -3.65
C PHE A 6 18.25 57.14 -2.39
N LEU A 7 17.54 58.26 -2.31
CA LEU A 7 16.72 58.76 -1.22
C LEU A 7 15.52 57.86 -0.92
N LEU A 8 15.18 57.77 0.37
CA LEU A 8 13.87 57.41 0.90
C LEU A 8 12.79 58.42 0.46
N ALA A 9 11.59 57.92 0.17
CA ALA A 9 10.35 58.65 0.38
C ALA A 9 9.33 57.73 1.07
N ALA A 10 8.94 58.10 2.28
CA ALA A 10 7.86 57.50 3.04
C ALA A 10 6.56 58.24 2.71
N LEU A 11 5.48 57.49 2.43
CA LEU A 11 4.11 58.00 2.52
C LEU A 11 3.31 57.11 3.46
N ALA A 12 2.69 57.74 4.45
CA ALA A 12 1.78 57.12 5.40
C ALA A 12 0.31 57.47 5.07
N ALA A 13 -0.51 56.43 5.05
CA ALA A 13 -1.91 56.29 5.48
C ALA A 13 -3.02 57.30 5.11
N ALA A 14 -4.14 56.75 4.65
CA ALA A 14 -5.49 57.14 5.09
C ALA A 14 -6.42 55.89 5.14
N PRO A 15 -7.36 55.79 6.09
CA PRO A 15 -8.33 54.71 6.20
C PRO A 15 -9.65 55.07 5.45
N GLY A 16 -10.32 54.08 4.85
CA GLY A 16 -11.57 54.29 4.12
C GLY A 16 -12.42 53.03 3.98
N CYS A 17 -13.70 53.16 4.34
CA CYS A 17 -14.77 52.19 4.58
C CYS A 17 -15.10 51.14 3.48
N ALA A 18 -15.36 49.92 3.97
CA ALA A 18 -16.52 49.04 3.75
C ALA A 18 -17.40 49.19 2.49
N SER A 19 -17.50 48.12 1.70
CA SER A 19 -18.75 47.66 1.06
C SER A 19 -18.77 46.13 0.94
N SER A 20 -19.96 45.55 1.13
CA SER A 20 -20.28 44.14 1.39
C SER A 20 -19.93 43.15 0.27
N PRO A 21 -19.81 41.84 0.58
CA PRO A 21 -19.47 40.80 -0.38
C PRO A 21 -20.70 40.35 -1.18
N GLY A 22 -20.53 40.24 -2.50
CA GLY A 22 -21.45 39.52 -3.38
C GLY A 22 -21.04 38.06 -3.48
N GLU A 23 -22.02 37.19 -3.23
CA GLU A 23 -22.01 35.74 -3.46
C GLU A 23 -21.81 35.36 -4.94
N GLU A 24 -21.47 34.08 -5.12
CA GLU A 24 -21.42 33.26 -6.35
C GLU A 24 -20.10 33.23 -7.14
N ALA A 25 -19.29 32.20 -6.85
CA ALA A 25 -18.97 31.15 -7.83
C ALA A 25 -18.21 30.00 -7.15
N ASP A 26 -18.98 29.00 -6.73
CA ASP A 26 -18.74 27.56 -6.86
C ASP A 26 -17.27 27.13 -7.09
N ALA A 27 -16.52 27.02 -5.98
CA ALA A 27 -15.30 26.25 -5.97
C ALA A 27 -15.71 24.78 -5.86
N THR A 28 -15.71 24.09 -7.00
CA THR A 28 -15.68 22.63 -7.02
C THR A 28 -14.48 22.18 -6.17
N ASP A 29 -14.78 21.61 -5.01
CA ASP A 29 -13.89 20.77 -4.22
C ASP A 29 -13.47 19.57 -5.09
N GLY A 30 -12.49 19.81 -5.95
CA GLY A 30 -11.64 18.75 -6.43
C GLY A 30 -10.63 18.47 -5.34
N GLU A 31 -10.94 17.51 -4.45
CA GLU A 31 -9.94 16.82 -3.64
C GLU A 31 -8.90 16.22 -4.59
N SER A 32 -7.90 17.02 -4.95
CA SER A 32 -6.69 16.51 -5.57
C SER A 32 -5.99 15.74 -4.47
N GLU A 33 -6.14 14.41 -4.47
CA GLU A 33 -5.26 13.51 -3.75
C GLU A 33 -3.82 14.00 -3.92
N GLU A 34 -3.25 14.58 -2.87
CA GLU A 34 -1.91 15.17 -2.93
C GLU A 34 -0.92 14.05 -3.24
N ALA A 35 -0.48 13.99 -4.49
CA ALA A 35 0.46 12.98 -4.93
C ALA A 35 1.69 13.00 -4.03
N LEU A 36 2.09 11.81 -3.54
CA LEU A 36 3.29 11.65 -2.73
C LEU A 36 4.50 12.38 -3.33
N SER A 37 5.27 13.01 -2.45
CA SER A 37 6.55 13.62 -2.82
C SER A 37 7.47 12.59 -3.49
N ALA A 38 8.40 13.04 -4.33
CA ALA A 38 9.40 12.16 -4.94
C ALA A 38 10.23 11.39 -3.88
N SER A 39 10.40 11.96 -2.68
CA SER A 39 11.04 11.29 -1.55
C SER A 39 10.16 10.20 -0.95
N ALA A 40 8.86 10.45 -0.78
CA ALA A 40 7.93 9.47 -0.24
C ALA A 40 7.82 8.25 -1.15
N LYS A 41 7.78 8.44 -2.46
CA LYS A 41 7.79 7.35 -3.45
C LYS A 41 9.01 6.42 -3.34
N LYS A 42 10.17 6.93 -2.89
CA LYS A 42 11.39 6.12 -2.72
C LYS A 42 11.37 5.20 -1.50
N VAL A 43 10.50 5.47 -0.54
CA VAL A 43 10.38 4.67 0.69
C VAL A 43 9.08 3.86 0.72
N VAL A 44 8.31 3.84 -0.37
CA VAL A 44 7.15 2.96 -0.49
C VAL A 44 7.64 1.50 -0.51
N GLY A 45 7.01 0.67 0.31
CA GLY A 45 7.33 -0.75 0.40
C GLY A 45 6.97 -1.35 1.75
N LEU A 46 7.18 -2.66 1.82
CA LEU A 46 7.10 -3.43 3.05
C LEU A 46 8.50 -3.64 3.61
N TYR A 47 8.63 -3.41 4.91
CA TYR A 47 9.89 -3.51 5.62
C TYR A 47 9.73 -4.39 6.86
N SER A 48 10.77 -5.13 7.19
CA SER A 48 10.85 -5.99 8.39
C SER A 48 12.14 -5.73 9.17
N ALA A 49 12.07 -5.79 10.51
CA ALA A 49 13.28 -5.73 11.33
C ALA A 49 14.27 -6.83 10.94
N LYS A 50 15.55 -6.46 10.91
CA LYS A 50 16.64 -7.44 10.88
C LYS A 50 16.53 -8.38 12.09
N SER A 51 17.03 -9.60 11.94
CA SER A 51 17.16 -10.52 13.08
C SER A 51 18.07 -9.93 14.16
N GLY A 52 17.73 -10.12 15.43
CA GLY A 52 18.59 -9.73 16.56
C GLY A 52 18.48 -8.26 17.02
N VAL A 53 17.52 -7.50 16.49
CA VAL A 53 17.29 -6.10 16.93
C VAL A 53 16.66 -6.07 18.32
N ARG A 54 17.15 -5.18 19.19
CA ARG A 54 16.63 -5.01 20.55
C ARG A 54 15.37 -4.15 20.52
N PRO A 55 14.31 -4.54 21.25
CA PRO A 55 13.17 -3.66 21.44
C PRO A 55 13.56 -2.37 22.21
N PRO A 56 12.78 -1.29 22.08
CA PRO A 56 11.65 -1.15 21.16
C PRO A 56 12.06 -1.16 19.68
N THR A 57 11.33 -1.85 18.79
CA THR A 57 11.67 -1.96 17.36
C THR A 57 10.44 -2.17 16.48
N PHE A 58 10.40 -1.54 15.30
CA PHE A 58 9.44 -1.88 14.25
C PHE A 58 9.75 -3.28 13.74
N ARG A 59 8.87 -4.24 14.06
CA ARG A 59 8.92 -5.60 13.53
C ARG A 59 8.53 -5.60 12.06
N SER A 60 7.50 -4.81 11.72
CA SER A 60 7.10 -4.52 10.35
C SER A 60 6.73 -3.05 10.20
N LEU A 61 7.01 -2.51 9.02
CA LEU A 61 6.57 -1.18 8.60
C LEU A 61 6.17 -1.28 7.13
N ARG A 62 4.90 -1.00 6.84
CA ARG A 62 4.36 -0.86 5.47
C ARG A 62 4.16 0.62 5.19
N LEU A 63 4.76 1.11 4.12
CA LEU A 63 4.58 2.48 3.61
C LEU A 63 3.93 2.38 2.23
N SER A 64 2.69 2.84 2.09
CA SER A 64 1.93 2.77 0.84
C SER A 64 2.25 3.94 -0.11
N ALA A 65 1.99 3.79 -1.40
CA ALA A 65 2.04 4.86 -2.38
C ALA A 65 0.87 5.88 -2.27
N TRP A 66 -0.17 5.59 -1.50
CA TRP A 66 -1.22 6.56 -1.12
C TRP A 66 -0.87 7.44 0.07
N GLY A 67 0.25 7.18 0.73
CA GLY A 67 0.67 7.94 1.90
C GLY A 67 0.11 7.43 3.21
N ASP A 68 -0.53 6.26 3.24
CA ASP A 68 -0.86 5.54 4.46
C ASP A 68 0.29 4.63 4.91
N PHE A 69 0.34 4.33 6.20
CA PHE A 69 1.26 3.33 6.75
C PHE A 69 0.56 2.40 7.73
N GLU A 70 1.15 1.22 7.89
CA GLU A 70 0.85 0.29 8.98
C GLU A 70 2.18 -0.13 9.62
N ALA A 71 2.24 -0.13 10.95
CA ALA A 71 3.44 -0.47 11.69
C ALA A 71 3.11 -1.43 12.81
N THR A 72 3.89 -2.50 12.94
CA THR A 72 3.87 -3.37 14.13
C THR A 72 5.18 -3.19 14.88
N VAL A 73 5.08 -2.83 16.16
CA VAL A 73 6.22 -2.55 17.02
C VAL A 73 6.28 -3.58 18.14
N ASP A 74 7.46 -4.16 18.36
CA ASP A 74 7.79 -4.83 19.62
C ASP A 74 8.20 -3.77 20.63
N SER A 75 7.41 -3.59 21.68
CA SER A 75 7.67 -2.57 22.71
C SER A 75 8.81 -2.95 23.66
N GLY A 76 9.18 -4.23 23.69
CA GLY A 76 10.12 -4.79 24.68
C GLY A 76 9.50 -5.10 26.01
N ILE A 77 8.23 -4.73 26.24
CA ILE A 77 7.52 -5.09 27.46
C ILE A 77 7.32 -6.61 27.45
N ARG A 78 7.68 -7.24 28.57
CA ARG A 78 7.46 -8.67 28.84
C ARG A 78 6.83 -8.74 30.23
N CYS A 79 5.64 -9.31 30.35
CA CYS A 79 4.98 -9.49 31.64
C CYS A 79 4.76 -10.97 31.92
N ALA A 80 4.65 -11.30 33.20
CA ALA A 80 4.47 -12.67 33.67
C ALA A 80 3.05 -13.21 33.40
N VAL A 81 2.07 -12.32 33.26
CA VAL A 81 0.65 -12.67 33.06
C VAL A 81 0.08 -11.81 31.92
N ALA A 82 -0.68 -12.44 31.03
CA ALA A 82 -1.35 -11.79 29.90
C ALA A 82 -2.60 -11.00 30.36
N PRO A 83 -3.04 -9.96 29.61
CA PRO A 83 -2.50 -9.48 28.35
C PRO A 83 -1.23 -8.62 28.52
N CYS A 84 -0.23 -8.86 27.67
CA CYS A 84 1.00 -8.06 27.63
C CYS A 84 1.04 -7.20 26.37
N PRO A 85 1.28 -5.89 26.49
CA PRO A 85 1.45 -5.00 25.34
C PRO A 85 2.85 -5.17 24.72
N SER A 86 3.32 -6.41 24.55
CA SER A 86 4.62 -6.74 23.95
C SER A 86 4.68 -6.29 22.50
N PHE A 87 3.52 -6.26 21.84
CA PHE A 87 3.36 -5.81 20.47
C PHE A 87 2.23 -4.80 20.38
N THR A 88 2.41 -3.81 19.52
CA THR A 88 1.37 -2.84 19.18
C THR A 88 1.39 -2.62 17.69
N THR A 89 0.23 -2.75 17.06
CA THR A 89 0.01 -2.41 15.66
C THR A 89 -0.76 -1.11 15.59
N PHE A 90 -0.29 -0.17 14.78
CA PHE A 90 -0.95 1.11 14.57
C PHE A 90 -0.82 1.54 13.11
N TYR A 91 -1.72 2.43 12.70
CA TYR A 91 -1.87 2.90 11.33
C TYR A 91 -2.07 4.41 11.30
N GLY A 92 -1.89 4.99 10.11
CA GLY A 92 -2.10 6.40 9.87
C GLY A 92 -1.50 6.84 8.54
N THR A 93 -1.11 8.10 8.43
CA THR A 93 -0.48 8.65 7.24
C THR A 93 1.00 8.91 7.44
N PHE A 94 1.78 8.90 6.37
CA PHE A 94 3.18 9.25 6.37
C PHE A 94 3.53 10.28 5.31
N THR A 95 4.60 11.02 5.59
CA THR A 95 5.27 11.87 4.61
C THR A 95 6.75 11.59 4.66
N ALA A 96 7.44 11.69 3.52
CA ALA A 96 8.90 11.66 3.50
C ALA A 96 9.47 12.87 2.76
N GLY A 97 10.44 13.53 3.39
CA GLY A 97 11.31 14.51 2.78
C GLY A 97 12.66 13.89 2.40
N THR A 98 13.68 14.70 2.16
CA THR A 98 15.03 14.19 1.78
C THR A 98 15.78 13.52 2.92
N LYS A 99 15.43 13.81 4.18
CA LYS A 99 16.14 13.33 5.38
C LYS A 99 15.22 12.72 6.42
N TYR A 100 13.92 12.95 6.31
CA TYR A 100 12.97 12.63 7.38
C TYR A 100 11.75 11.89 6.84
N LEU A 101 11.38 10.83 7.54
CA LEU A 101 10.12 10.11 7.42
C LEU A 101 9.28 10.52 8.63
N THR A 102 8.06 11.00 8.41
CA THR A 102 7.14 11.38 9.48
C THR A 102 5.94 10.46 9.43
N LEU A 103 5.70 9.73 10.52
CA LEU A 103 4.53 8.88 10.73
C LEU A 103 3.53 9.63 11.60
N LYS A 104 2.30 9.80 11.13
CA LYS A 104 1.21 10.44 11.85
C LYS A 104 0.11 9.40 12.05
N ALA A 105 -0.06 8.93 13.28
CA ALA A 105 -1.13 7.99 13.59
C ALA A 105 -2.51 8.58 13.32
N SER A 106 -3.47 7.74 12.93
CA SER A 106 -4.87 8.13 12.80
C SER A 106 -5.45 8.60 14.14
N GLU A 107 -6.48 9.44 14.08
CA GLU A 107 -7.16 9.94 15.28
C GLU A 107 -7.70 8.77 16.13
N GLY A 108 -7.51 8.85 17.45
CA GLY A 108 -7.93 7.81 18.39
C GLY A 108 -7.04 6.55 18.44
N VAL A 109 -6.02 6.43 17.58
CA VAL A 109 -5.09 5.30 17.62
C VAL A 109 -3.95 5.58 18.60
N ASP A 110 -3.81 4.74 19.63
CA ASP A 110 -2.64 4.80 20.52
C ASP A 110 -1.42 4.22 19.81
N ALA A 111 -0.54 5.12 19.36
CA ALA A 111 0.71 4.75 18.72
C ALA A 111 1.84 4.48 19.71
N GLY A 112 1.61 4.46 21.03
CA GLY A 112 2.64 4.16 22.04
C GLY A 112 3.87 5.10 22.01
N GLY A 113 3.72 6.30 21.42
CA GLY A 113 4.82 7.21 21.14
C GLY A 113 5.69 6.85 19.92
N TYR A 114 5.36 5.78 19.19
CA TYR A 114 6.03 5.31 17.97
C TYR A 114 5.60 6.05 16.69
N ALA A 115 4.57 6.89 16.75
CA ALA A 115 4.34 7.90 15.72
C ALA A 115 5.28 9.09 15.95
N GLY A 116 5.71 9.73 14.86
CA GLY A 116 6.57 10.91 14.91
C GLY A 116 7.53 11.02 13.73
N ARG A 117 8.53 11.88 13.89
CA ARG A 117 9.53 12.18 12.87
C ARG A 117 10.81 11.38 13.10
N TYR A 118 11.24 10.68 12.07
CA TYR A 118 12.43 9.83 12.02
C TYR A 118 13.40 10.40 11.01
N ARG A 119 14.68 10.52 11.36
CA ARG A 119 15.70 10.66 10.32
C ARG A 119 15.86 9.29 9.66
N TYR A 120 15.85 9.26 8.34
CA TYR A 120 15.97 8.00 7.60
C TYR A 120 17.12 8.03 6.59
N GLN A 121 17.63 6.84 6.28
CA GLN A 121 18.56 6.59 5.17
C GLN A 121 18.11 5.31 4.47
N THR A 122 18.02 5.33 3.14
CA THR A 122 17.82 4.11 2.36
C THR A 122 19.13 3.35 2.26
N THR A 123 19.10 2.04 2.44
CA THR A 123 20.26 1.16 2.27
C THR A 123 20.37 0.71 0.81
N THR A 124 21.53 0.15 0.42
CA THR A 124 21.80 -0.27 -0.96
C THR A 124 20.93 -1.43 -1.44
N ASP A 125 20.42 -2.23 -0.51
CA ASP A 125 19.48 -3.34 -0.71
C ASP A 125 18.00 -2.88 -0.67
N GLY A 126 17.75 -1.57 -0.64
CA GLY A 126 16.41 -0.99 -0.64
C GLY A 126 15.72 -0.96 0.73
N GLY A 127 16.39 -1.42 1.79
CA GLY A 127 15.94 -1.24 3.17
C GLY A 127 15.98 0.22 3.65
N ILE A 128 15.57 0.43 4.90
CA ILE A 128 15.59 1.75 5.55
C ILE A 128 16.19 1.66 6.94
N HIS A 129 17.13 2.57 7.23
CA HIS A 129 17.64 2.82 8.56
C HIS A 129 16.89 4.01 9.16
N LEU A 130 16.17 3.80 10.26
CA LEU A 130 15.45 4.84 10.99
C LEU A 130 16.21 5.23 12.25
N THR A 131 16.28 6.53 12.53
CA THR A 131 16.82 7.06 13.79
C THR A 131 15.88 8.10 14.38
N ARG A 132 15.77 8.12 15.70
CA ARG A 132 15.00 9.12 16.43
C ARG A 132 15.76 9.53 17.68
N SER A 133 15.80 10.84 17.92
CA SER A 133 16.31 11.43 19.14
C SER A 133 15.20 12.24 19.81
N GLY A 134 15.09 12.15 21.14
CA GLY A 134 14.11 12.90 21.92
C GLY A 134 14.09 12.44 23.38
N ALA A 135 13.30 13.14 24.21
CA ALA A 135 13.27 12.93 25.66
C ALA A 135 12.95 11.48 26.10
N ALA A 136 12.20 10.73 25.29
CA ALA A 136 11.85 9.33 25.55
C ALA A 136 12.69 8.31 24.75
N TRP A 137 13.58 8.76 23.86
CA TRP A 137 14.28 7.94 22.86
C TRP A 137 15.71 8.47 22.67
N SER A 138 16.64 8.13 23.57
CA SER A 138 18.05 8.50 23.37
C SER A 138 18.71 7.50 22.42
N ASN A 139 19.21 8.01 21.29
CA ASN A 139 19.96 7.23 20.28
C ASN A 139 19.21 6.00 19.76
N TRP A 140 17.88 6.05 19.67
CA TRP A 140 17.12 4.95 19.10
C TRP A 140 17.38 4.84 17.60
N SER A 141 17.63 3.61 17.14
CA SER A 141 17.74 3.28 15.74
C SER A 141 17.06 1.95 15.43
N ASN A 142 16.68 1.77 14.18
CA ASN A 142 16.10 0.55 13.68
C ASN A 142 16.47 0.37 12.21
N ASP A 143 17.20 -0.72 11.95
CA ASP A 143 17.45 -1.19 10.60
C ASP A 143 16.30 -2.09 10.16
N LEU A 144 15.65 -1.71 9.06
CA LEU A 144 14.59 -2.47 8.45
C LEU A 144 15.03 -2.91 7.05
N GLU A 145 14.97 -4.21 6.81
CA GLU A 145 15.17 -4.78 5.48
C GLU A 145 13.89 -4.64 4.68
N ARG A 146 14.02 -4.34 3.39
CA ARG A 146 12.86 -4.39 2.51
C ARG A 146 12.48 -5.86 2.38
N ALA A 147 11.25 -6.18 2.76
CA ALA A 147 10.73 -7.52 2.55
C ALA A 147 10.79 -7.83 1.04
N PRO A 148 11.10 -9.08 0.64
CA PRO A 148 11.02 -9.48 -0.75
C PRO A 148 9.56 -9.37 -1.19
N GLY A 149 9.21 -8.24 -1.80
CA GLY A 149 7.91 -8.04 -2.41
C GLY A 149 7.71 -9.01 -3.56
N ILE A 150 6.46 -9.26 -3.91
CA ILE A 150 6.14 -10.15 -5.05
C ILE A 150 6.28 -9.43 -6.40
N LEU A 151 6.41 -8.10 -6.37
CA LEU A 151 6.49 -7.23 -7.54
C LEU A 151 7.93 -6.66 -7.68
N PRO A 152 8.76 -7.22 -8.57
CA PRO A 152 10.06 -6.62 -8.87
C PRO A 152 9.89 -5.31 -9.66
N ASP A 153 10.87 -4.41 -9.55
CA ASP A 153 10.84 -3.09 -10.19
C ASP A 153 10.78 -3.16 -11.73
N ASP A 154 11.26 -4.26 -12.32
CA ASP A 154 11.25 -4.53 -13.76
C ASP A 154 10.04 -5.38 -14.22
N ALA A 155 9.00 -5.47 -13.40
CA ALA A 155 7.76 -6.14 -13.78
C ALA A 155 7.16 -5.54 -15.05
N THR A 156 6.94 -6.39 -16.04
CA THR A 156 6.31 -6.05 -17.33
C THR A 156 4.81 -6.32 -17.32
N GLN A 157 4.36 -7.24 -16.46
CA GLN A 157 2.96 -7.65 -16.40
C GLN A 157 2.61 -8.28 -15.07
N VAL A 158 1.39 -8.01 -14.61
CA VAL A 158 0.79 -8.64 -13.43
C VAL A 158 -0.54 -9.29 -13.79
N ILE A 159 -0.80 -10.46 -13.22
CA ILE A 159 -1.97 -11.29 -13.51
C ILE A 159 -2.57 -11.75 -12.18
N ALA A 160 -3.89 -11.65 -12.05
CA ALA A 160 -4.65 -12.24 -10.94
C ALA A 160 -5.66 -13.22 -11.53
N GLU A 161 -5.67 -14.47 -11.08
CA GLU A 161 -6.51 -15.54 -11.61
C GLU A 161 -7.09 -16.43 -10.51
N SER A 162 -8.40 -16.63 -10.57
CA SER A 162 -9.11 -17.63 -9.79
C SER A 162 -9.77 -18.61 -10.75
N PRO A 163 -9.48 -19.92 -10.67
CA PRO A 163 -10.19 -20.93 -11.44
C PRO A 163 -11.63 -21.18 -10.92
N GLY A 164 -12.10 -20.38 -9.94
CA GLY A 164 -13.34 -20.63 -9.22
C GLY A 164 -13.15 -21.66 -8.09
N GLY A 165 -14.21 -22.40 -7.77
CA GLY A 165 -14.20 -23.41 -6.72
C GLY A 165 -14.61 -22.88 -5.35
N GLY A 166 -14.06 -23.46 -4.29
CA GLY A 166 -14.56 -23.26 -2.92
C GLY A 166 -15.93 -23.90 -2.69
N PHE A 167 -16.61 -23.49 -1.63
CA PHE A 167 -17.96 -23.98 -1.31
C PHE A 167 -19.06 -23.25 -2.10
N MET A 168 -18.83 -23.09 -3.40
CA MET A 168 -19.82 -22.54 -4.32
C MET A 168 -20.85 -23.59 -4.72
N ARG A 169 -22.12 -23.18 -4.83
CA ARG A 169 -23.18 -24.03 -5.40
C ARG A 169 -22.80 -24.44 -6.85
N PRO A 170 -23.21 -25.62 -7.32
CA PRO A 170 -23.05 -25.97 -8.73
C PRO A 170 -23.69 -24.92 -9.64
N ALA A 171 -23.04 -24.62 -10.77
CA ALA A 171 -23.54 -23.66 -11.73
C ALA A 171 -24.88 -24.18 -12.33
N PRO A 172 -25.92 -23.32 -12.47
CA PRO A 172 -27.19 -23.70 -13.08
C PRO A 172 -27.01 -24.21 -14.52
N ALA A 173 -27.99 -24.97 -15.01
CA ALA A 173 -27.99 -25.44 -16.40
C ALA A 173 -27.89 -24.27 -17.40
N GLY A 174 -27.07 -24.45 -18.44
CA GLY A 174 -26.78 -23.42 -19.45
C GLY A 174 -25.68 -22.42 -19.07
N SER A 175 -25.07 -22.54 -17.88
CA SER A 175 -23.92 -21.71 -17.50
C SER A 175 -22.68 -22.03 -18.34
N ASN A 176 -21.87 -21.02 -18.66
CA ASN A 176 -20.57 -21.20 -19.32
C ASN A 176 -19.37 -20.92 -18.39
N CYS A 177 -19.64 -20.65 -17.12
CA CYS A 177 -18.63 -20.42 -16.08
C CYS A 177 -19.12 -20.93 -14.72
N ALA A 178 -18.20 -21.07 -13.78
CA ALA A 178 -18.35 -21.59 -12.42
C ALA A 178 -17.52 -20.78 -11.41
N GLY A 179 -17.60 -19.45 -11.47
CA GLY A 179 -16.92 -18.54 -10.54
C GLY A 179 -15.49 -18.12 -10.92
N GLN A 180 -15.03 -18.46 -12.12
CA GLN A 180 -13.70 -18.05 -12.59
C GLN A 180 -13.57 -16.52 -12.64
N GLN A 181 -12.37 -16.03 -12.35
CA GLN A 181 -11.97 -14.64 -12.52
C GLN A 181 -10.54 -14.57 -13.07
N LYS A 182 -10.28 -13.63 -13.96
CA LYS A 182 -8.95 -13.38 -14.52
C LYS A 182 -8.80 -11.92 -14.85
N TYR A 183 -7.75 -11.29 -14.32
CA TYR A 183 -7.39 -9.91 -14.57
C TYR A 183 -5.92 -9.86 -14.96
N LYS A 184 -5.58 -8.97 -15.89
CA LYS A 184 -4.22 -8.84 -16.40
C LYS A 184 -3.96 -7.38 -16.72
N LEU A 185 -2.84 -6.87 -16.22
CA LEU A 185 -2.33 -5.54 -16.50
C LEU A 185 -0.95 -5.65 -17.14
N ASP A 186 -0.80 -5.08 -18.34
CA ASP A 186 0.50 -4.78 -18.93
C ASP A 186 1.01 -3.46 -18.36
N VAL A 187 2.20 -3.47 -17.74
CA VAL A 187 2.69 -2.33 -16.94
C VAL A 187 3.05 -1.14 -17.82
N ALA A 188 3.70 -1.39 -18.97
CA ALA A 188 4.17 -0.33 -19.86
C ALA A 188 3.01 0.35 -20.60
N THR A 189 2.09 -0.44 -21.15
CA THR A 189 0.99 0.07 -21.98
C THR A 189 -0.25 0.43 -21.17
N ARG A 190 -0.34 -0.03 -19.92
CA ARG A 190 -1.55 0.02 -19.07
C ARG A 190 -2.75 -0.69 -19.71
N ALA A 191 -2.50 -1.56 -20.67
CA ALA A 191 -3.54 -2.40 -21.25
C ALA A 191 -4.03 -3.37 -20.17
N PHE A 192 -5.30 -3.25 -19.83
CA PHE A 192 -5.97 -4.06 -18.83
C PHE A 192 -7.02 -4.93 -19.51
N THR A 193 -6.93 -6.23 -19.28
CA THR A 193 -7.90 -7.20 -19.79
C THR A 193 -8.51 -7.94 -18.60
N TYR A 194 -9.81 -8.20 -18.65
CA TYR A 194 -10.53 -8.89 -17.60
C TYR A 194 -11.49 -9.93 -18.16
N SER A 195 -11.76 -10.95 -17.36
CA SER A 195 -12.78 -11.97 -17.60
C SER A 195 -13.26 -12.49 -16.25
N TYR A 196 -14.56 -12.44 -15.97
CA TYR A 196 -15.12 -12.95 -14.72
C TYR A 196 -16.50 -13.55 -14.91
N CYS A 197 -16.89 -14.45 -14.01
CA CYS A 197 -18.20 -15.09 -14.02
C CYS A 197 -19.26 -14.20 -13.36
N VAL A 198 -20.34 -13.90 -14.07
CA VAL A 198 -21.49 -13.14 -13.55
C VAL A 198 -22.58 -14.09 -13.05
N PHE A 199 -22.99 -13.90 -11.81
CA PHE A 199 -24.00 -14.71 -11.15
C PHE A 199 -25.41 -14.14 -11.40
N ALA A 200 -26.25 -14.90 -12.08
CA ALA A 200 -27.69 -14.63 -12.11
C ALA A 200 -28.38 -15.30 -10.91
N ASN A 201 -29.36 -14.63 -10.31
CA ASN A 201 -30.08 -15.17 -9.14
C ASN A 201 -30.78 -16.49 -9.45
N ASN A 202 -31.43 -16.60 -10.62
CA ASN A 202 -32.22 -17.75 -11.07
C ASN A 202 -31.93 -18.13 -12.53
N GLY A 203 -30.68 -17.97 -13.01
CA GLY A 203 -30.33 -18.19 -14.41
C GLY A 203 -28.91 -18.71 -14.60
N PRO A 204 -28.53 -19.04 -15.84
CA PRO A 204 -27.18 -19.48 -16.17
C PRO A 204 -26.16 -18.39 -15.82
N TRP A 205 -25.00 -18.81 -15.34
CA TRP A 205 -23.88 -17.92 -15.10
C TRP A 205 -23.09 -17.74 -16.38
N LEU A 206 -22.77 -16.49 -16.69
CA LEU A 206 -22.15 -16.13 -17.95
C LEU A 206 -20.84 -15.41 -17.70
N THR A 207 -19.85 -15.76 -18.50
CA THR A 207 -18.56 -15.07 -18.54
C THR A 207 -18.77 -13.68 -19.15
N THR A 208 -18.31 -12.67 -18.44
CA THR A 208 -18.15 -11.30 -18.95
C THR A 208 -16.67 -11.02 -19.11
N SER A 209 -16.27 -10.52 -20.27
CA SER A 209 -14.89 -10.17 -20.56
C SER A 209 -14.78 -8.85 -21.31
N GLY A 210 -13.60 -8.25 -21.25
CA GLY A 210 -13.32 -6.99 -21.92
C GLY A 210 -11.87 -6.55 -21.79
N SER A 211 -11.57 -5.43 -22.42
CA SER A 211 -10.28 -4.76 -22.30
C SER A 211 -10.47 -3.25 -22.29
N LYS A 212 -9.59 -2.55 -21.58
CA LYS A 212 -9.47 -1.10 -21.60
C LYS A 212 -8.04 -0.68 -21.27
N THR A 213 -7.68 0.55 -21.61
CA THR A 213 -6.44 1.16 -21.13
C THR A 213 -6.72 1.88 -19.82
N LEU A 214 -6.01 1.52 -18.76
CA LEU A 214 -6.16 2.20 -17.48
C LEU A 214 -5.51 3.58 -17.50
N THR A 215 -6.08 4.51 -16.73
CA THR A 215 -5.37 5.74 -16.35
C THR A 215 -4.11 5.39 -15.55
N LYS A 216 -3.18 6.34 -15.44
CA LYS A 216 -1.96 6.12 -14.65
C LYS A 216 -2.31 5.77 -13.19
N LYS A 217 -3.21 6.53 -12.57
CA LYS A 217 -3.68 6.32 -11.19
C LYS A 217 -4.26 4.92 -10.98
N GLN A 218 -5.10 4.44 -11.92
CA GLN A 218 -5.67 3.09 -11.84
C GLN A 218 -4.63 1.98 -12.03
N ALA A 219 -3.64 2.18 -12.91
CA ALA A 219 -2.55 1.23 -13.06
C ALA A 219 -1.65 1.21 -11.81
N ASP A 220 -1.32 2.39 -11.26
CA ASP A 220 -0.55 2.53 -10.03
C ASP A 220 -1.26 1.81 -8.86
N SER A 221 -2.59 1.93 -8.72
CA SER A 221 -3.31 1.24 -7.64
C SER A 221 -3.24 -0.28 -7.72
N VAL A 222 -3.16 -0.85 -8.93
CA VAL A 222 -2.95 -2.30 -9.10
C VAL A 222 -1.53 -2.68 -8.66
N LEU A 223 -0.52 -1.96 -9.15
CA LEU A 223 0.88 -2.23 -8.80
C LEU A 223 1.13 -2.07 -7.30
N GLU A 224 0.45 -1.12 -6.68
CA GLU A 224 0.51 -0.89 -5.26
C GLU A 224 -0.06 -2.06 -4.46
N ALA A 225 -1.24 -2.57 -4.84
CA ALA A 225 -1.80 -3.77 -4.22
C ALA A 225 -0.85 -4.98 -4.35
N PHE A 226 -0.18 -5.13 -5.50
CA PHE A 226 0.88 -6.13 -5.66
C PHE A 226 2.10 -5.88 -4.77
N SER A 227 2.48 -4.61 -4.56
CA SER A 227 3.60 -4.25 -3.66
C SER A 227 3.28 -4.46 -2.18
N HIS A 228 2.00 -4.47 -1.81
CA HIS A 228 1.51 -4.74 -0.47
C HIS A 228 1.47 -6.23 -0.13
N ALA A 229 1.41 -7.10 -1.14
CA ALA A 229 1.46 -8.53 -0.94
C ALA A 229 2.88 -9.01 -0.55
N SER A 230 2.92 -9.94 0.40
CA SER A 230 4.16 -10.43 1.01
C SER A 230 4.21 -11.95 1.02
N ILE A 231 5.41 -12.51 0.94
CA ILE A 231 5.62 -13.95 1.10
C ILE A 231 5.13 -14.40 2.47
N TYR A 232 4.25 -15.40 2.47
CA TYR A 232 3.77 -16.06 3.67
C TYR A 232 4.70 -17.20 4.04
N VAL A 233 5.07 -17.27 5.32
CA VAL A 233 5.86 -18.36 5.89
C VAL A 233 5.07 -18.99 7.02
N GLY A 234 4.38 -20.08 6.69
CA GLY A 234 3.54 -20.85 7.61
C GLY A 234 2.91 -22.05 6.89
N ASP A 235 2.20 -22.88 7.64
CA ASP A 235 1.62 -24.14 7.17
C ASP A 235 0.10 -24.24 7.40
N SER A 236 -0.53 -23.17 7.87
CA SER A 236 -1.97 -23.15 8.09
C SER A 236 -2.76 -23.06 6.79
N CYS A 237 -3.95 -23.66 6.75
CA CYS A 237 -4.87 -23.51 5.62
C CYS A 237 -6.33 -23.63 6.02
N GLY A 238 -7.23 -23.17 5.15
CA GLY A 238 -8.65 -23.48 5.20
C GLY A 238 -9.14 -24.11 3.88
N ALA A 239 -10.46 -24.33 3.75
CA ALA A 239 -11.02 -25.19 2.70
C ALA A 239 -12.22 -24.60 1.93
N ASP A 240 -12.76 -23.45 2.33
CA ASP A 240 -14.06 -22.95 1.87
C ASP A 240 -14.00 -21.82 0.84
N LYS A 241 -12.85 -21.17 0.69
CA LYS A 241 -12.66 -20.08 -0.27
C LYS A 241 -12.36 -20.61 -1.69
N PRO A 242 -12.47 -19.77 -2.73
CA PRO A 242 -11.89 -20.05 -4.04
C PRO A 242 -10.36 -19.97 -3.99
N LEU A 243 -9.69 -20.79 -4.79
CA LEU A 243 -8.24 -20.68 -4.96
C LEU A 243 -7.90 -19.39 -5.69
N LEU A 244 -7.03 -18.57 -5.12
CA LEU A 244 -6.54 -17.34 -5.74
C LEU A 244 -5.05 -17.51 -6.09
N LYS A 245 -4.69 -17.11 -7.31
CA LYS A 245 -3.31 -17.06 -7.78
C LYS A 245 -3.00 -15.70 -8.36
N VAL A 246 -1.77 -15.25 -8.18
CA VAL A 246 -1.23 -14.11 -8.89
C VAL A 246 0.08 -14.47 -9.55
N SER A 247 0.35 -13.88 -10.71
CA SER A 247 1.60 -14.05 -11.42
C SER A 247 2.20 -12.69 -11.75
N VAL A 248 3.52 -12.59 -11.59
CA VAL A 248 4.28 -11.42 -11.97
C VAL A 248 5.33 -11.83 -13.00
N LYS A 249 5.34 -11.12 -14.13
CA LYS A 249 6.26 -11.37 -15.23
C LYS A 249 7.26 -10.24 -15.35
N SER A 250 8.53 -10.57 -15.37
CA SER A 250 9.66 -9.66 -15.65
C SER A 250 10.57 -10.27 -16.72
N PRO A 251 11.63 -9.57 -17.18
CA PRO A 251 12.66 -10.16 -18.04
C PRO A 251 13.31 -11.42 -17.46
N ALA A 252 13.35 -11.55 -16.12
CA ALA A 252 13.91 -12.73 -15.45
C ALA A 252 13.01 -13.97 -15.52
N GLY A 253 11.72 -13.81 -15.85
CA GLY A 253 10.77 -14.92 -15.95
C GLY A 253 9.38 -14.56 -15.45
N THR A 254 8.55 -15.59 -15.25
CA THR A 254 7.23 -15.44 -14.60
C THR A 254 7.26 -16.20 -13.28
N LYS A 255 6.90 -15.50 -12.20
CA LYS A 255 6.74 -16.09 -10.87
C LYS A 255 5.27 -16.07 -10.48
N THR A 256 4.77 -17.19 -9.98
CA THR A 256 3.37 -17.37 -9.57
C THR A 256 3.31 -17.65 -8.09
N TYR A 257 2.35 -17.01 -7.43
CA TYR A 257 2.10 -17.10 -6.01
C TYR A 257 0.65 -17.54 -5.78
N THR A 258 0.46 -18.30 -4.71
CA THR A 258 -0.85 -18.80 -4.28
C THR A 258 -1.28 -18.10 -2.99
N ASP A 259 -2.59 -17.99 -2.76
CA ASP A 259 -3.13 -17.49 -1.50
C ASP A 259 -2.62 -18.31 -0.29
N SER A 260 -2.12 -17.63 0.75
CA SER A 260 -1.70 -18.26 2.01
C SER A 260 -2.80 -19.05 2.70
N PHE A 261 -4.07 -18.81 2.37
CA PHE A 261 -5.19 -19.64 2.79
C PHE A 261 -5.02 -21.13 2.43
N TYR A 262 -4.16 -21.48 1.47
CA TYR A 262 -3.87 -22.85 1.05
C TYR A 262 -2.44 -23.30 1.38
N ALA A 263 -1.73 -22.64 2.31
CA ALA A 263 -0.31 -22.90 2.54
C ALA A 263 0.02 -24.36 2.93
N CYS A 264 -0.91 -25.06 3.60
CA CYS A 264 -0.74 -26.47 3.97
C CYS A 264 -0.57 -27.43 2.78
N HIS A 265 -0.94 -27.03 1.56
CA HIS A 265 -0.78 -27.86 0.36
C HIS A 265 0.69 -28.02 -0.04
N ASN A 266 1.58 -27.12 0.42
CA ASN A 266 3.02 -27.14 0.14
C ASN A 266 3.35 -27.28 -1.36
N ASP A 267 2.53 -26.67 -2.22
CA ASP A 267 2.58 -26.79 -3.69
C ASP A 267 3.10 -25.55 -4.41
N GLY A 268 3.76 -24.64 -3.70
CA GLY A 268 4.36 -23.44 -4.27
C GLY A 268 4.76 -22.40 -3.23
N GLU A 269 4.97 -21.16 -3.68
CA GLU A 269 5.11 -20.01 -2.80
C GLU A 269 3.76 -19.39 -2.51
N TYR A 270 3.53 -19.07 -1.23
CA TYR A 270 2.29 -18.50 -0.76
C TYR A 270 2.46 -17.04 -0.37
N ILE A 271 1.40 -16.26 -0.50
CA ILE A 271 1.42 -14.83 -0.18
C ILE A 271 0.20 -14.41 0.63
N GLU A 272 0.40 -13.41 1.48
CA GLU A 272 -0.68 -12.63 2.08
C GLU A 272 -1.05 -11.45 1.19
N GLY A 273 -2.25 -10.87 1.39
CA GLY A 273 -2.70 -9.68 0.66
C GLY A 273 -3.29 -9.94 -0.73
N ILE A 274 -3.37 -11.20 -1.19
CA ILE A 274 -3.90 -11.53 -2.52
C ILE A 274 -5.36 -11.09 -2.71
N GLY A 275 -6.17 -11.08 -1.65
CA GLY A 275 -7.56 -10.62 -1.71
C GLY A 275 -7.69 -9.13 -2.08
N GLU A 276 -6.75 -8.28 -1.63
CA GLU A 276 -6.71 -6.86 -1.99
C GLU A 276 -6.45 -6.68 -3.49
N ILE A 277 -5.54 -7.47 -4.06
CA ILE A 277 -5.24 -7.48 -5.50
C ILE A 277 -6.51 -7.79 -6.31
N PHE A 278 -7.25 -8.84 -5.94
CA PHE A 278 -8.51 -9.19 -6.61
C PHE A 278 -9.58 -8.10 -6.44
N SER A 279 -9.67 -7.49 -5.26
CA SER A 279 -10.61 -6.40 -5.00
C SER A 279 -10.34 -5.20 -5.91
N VAL A 280 -9.08 -4.74 -5.98
CA VAL A 280 -8.67 -3.60 -6.81
C VAL A 280 -8.88 -3.90 -8.30
N MET A 281 -8.36 -5.03 -8.80
CA MET A 281 -8.51 -5.37 -10.22
C MET A 281 -9.97 -5.65 -10.60
N GLY A 282 -10.75 -6.26 -9.71
CA GLY A 282 -12.18 -6.49 -9.90
C GLY A 282 -12.98 -5.20 -9.97
N GLY A 283 -12.69 -4.23 -9.10
CA GLY A 283 -13.29 -2.89 -9.12
C GLY A 283 -13.04 -2.14 -10.43
N LEU A 284 -11.89 -2.36 -11.06
CA LEU A 284 -11.54 -1.79 -12.35
C LEU A 284 -12.18 -2.53 -13.54
N SER A 285 -12.87 -3.65 -13.35
CA SER A 285 -13.50 -4.42 -14.46
C SER A 285 -14.96 -4.03 -14.74
N LYS A 286 -15.54 -3.22 -13.85
CA LYS A 286 -16.86 -2.60 -14.02
C LYS A 286 -16.70 -1.22 -14.66
#